data_AF-A0A1K2HAH3-F1
#
_entry.id   AF-A0A1K2HAH3-F1
#
_cell.length_a   1.000
_cell.length_b   1.000
_cell.length_c   1.000
_cell.angle_alpha   90.00
_cell.angle_beta   90.00
_cell.angle_gamma   90.00
#
_symmetry.space_group_name_H-M   'P 1'
#
loop_
_entity.id
_entity.type
_entity.pdbx_description
1 polymer ?
#
loop_
_entity_poly.entity_id
_entity_poly.type
_entity_poly.pdbx_seq_one_letter_code
_entity_poly.pdbx_strand_id
1 'polypeptide(L)'
;MADKKNVTTKEEQIEFLKKHESQITEYVKNKSNAIEEVQYDWDSVSISDSGAFTKKGFNIRVITYNKYKEKINGYSFFIIPKPDVDKPERIDSITGLNFP
;
A
#
# COMPACT_ATOMS: atom_id res chain seq x y z
N MET A 1 -26.81 -0.23 21.91
CA MET A 1 -25.60 -1.08 21.82
C MET A 1 -24.76 -0.47 20.70
N ALA A 2 -23.57 0.03 21.01
CA ALA A 2 -22.69 0.58 19.97
C ALA A 2 -21.94 -0.58 19.33
N ASP A 3 -22.19 -0.84 18.06
CA ASP A 3 -21.38 -1.75 17.26
C ASP A 3 -19.93 -1.29 17.32
N LYS A 4 -19.08 -2.05 18.01
CA LYS A 4 -17.65 -1.81 18.11
C LYS A 4 -17.07 -2.09 16.72
N LYS A 5 -17.04 -1.07 15.87
CA LYS A 5 -16.38 -1.09 14.57
C LYS A 5 -14.91 -1.44 14.84
N ASN A 6 -14.51 -2.68 14.56
CA ASN A 6 -13.14 -3.17 14.76
C ASN A 6 -12.24 -2.55 13.70
N VAL A 7 -11.95 -1.26 13.83
CA VAL A 7 -10.98 -0.60 12.97
C VAL A 7 -9.60 -1.14 13.35
N THR A 8 -8.88 -1.71 12.38
CA THR A 8 -7.50 -2.15 12.59
C THR A 8 -6.65 -1.00 13.11
N THR A 9 -5.76 -1.27 14.06
CA THR A 9 -4.80 -0.26 14.50
C THR A 9 -3.81 0.05 13.39
N LYS A 10 -3.12 1.19 13.46
CA LYS A 10 -2.09 1.54 12.46
C LYS A 10 -0.99 0.47 12.41
N GLU A 11 -0.64 -0.11 13.54
CA GLU A 11 0.33 -1.19 13.64
C GLU A 11 -0.13 -2.44 12.90
N GLU A 12 -1.38 -2.89 13.11
CA GLU A 12 -1.97 -4.04 12.40
C GLU A 12 -2.03 -3.81 10.89
N GLN A 13 -2.32 -2.58 10.46
CA GLN A 13 -2.29 -2.20 9.04
C GLN A 13 -0.88 -2.33 8.46
N ILE A 14 0.14 -1.82 9.17
CA ILE A 14 1.54 -1.92 8.76
C ILE A 14 1.98 -3.38 8.71
N GLU A 15 1.62 -4.20 9.72
CA GLU A 15 1.94 -5.63 9.74
C GLU A 15 1.30 -6.39 8.58
N PHE A 16 0.04 -6.10 8.26
CA PHE A 16 -0.61 -6.66 7.08
C PHE A 16 0.13 -6.31 5.79
N LEU A 17 0.53 -5.04 5.61
CA LEU A 17 1.26 -4.61 4.42
C LEU A 17 2.67 -5.22 4.34
N LYS A 18 3.39 -5.31 5.46
CA LYS A 18 4.69 -6.00 5.54
C LYS A 18 4.58 -7.48 5.19
N LYS A 19 3.54 -8.16 5.66
CA LYS A 19 3.27 -9.56 5.29
C LYS A 19 3.09 -9.75 3.77
N HIS A 20 2.64 -8.71 3.07
CA HIS A 20 2.44 -8.71 1.62
C HIS A 20 3.49 -7.87 0.87
N GLU A 21 4.60 -7.51 1.50
CA GLU A 21 5.63 -6.63 0.93
C GLU A 21 6.19 -7.20 -0.38
N SER A 22 6.39 -8.52 -0.47
CA SER A 22 6.86 -9.16 -1.70
C SER A 22 5.86 -8.98 -2.86
N GLN A 23 4.57 -9.16 -2.61
CA GLN A 23 3.51 -8.97 -3.63
C GLN A 23 3.45 -7.50 -4.09
N ILE A 24 3.55 -6.55 -3.16
CA ILE A 24 3.52 -5.12 -3.48
C ILE A 24 4.79 -4.74 -4.27
N THR A 25 5.96 -5.21 -3.82
CA THR A 25 7.25 -4.95 -4.47
C THR A 25 7.31 -5.48 -5.89
N GLU A 26 6.81 -6.69 -6.12
CA GLU A 26 6.71 -7.28 -7.45
C GLU A 26 5.83 -6.40 -8.36
N TYR A 27 4.67 -5.94 -7.86
CA TYR A 27 3.81 -5.02 -8.60
C TYR A 27 4.53 -3.69 -8.95
N VAL A 28 5.32 -3.13 -8.03
CA VAL A 28 6.10 -1.90 -8.30
C VAL A 28 7.16 -2.14 -9.37
N LYS A 29 7.94 -3.22 -9.24
CA LYS A 29 9.01 -3.56 -10.19
C LYS A 29 8.48 -3.85 -11.59
N ASN A 30 7.31 -4.47 -11.70
CA ASN A 30 6.64 -4.72 -12.98
C ASN A 30 6.21 -3.44 -13.72
N LYS A 31 6.19 -2.27 -13.06
CA LYS A 31 5.93 -0.99 -13.74
C LYS A 31 7.12 -0.49 -14.58
N SER A 32 8.36 -0.86 -14.24
CA SER A 32 9.54 -0.45 -14.98
C SER A 32 10.75 -1.32 -14.66
N ASN A 33 11.41 -1.82 -15.70
CA ASN A 33 12.64 -2.60 -15.60
C ASN A 33 13.84 -1.82 -15.03
N ALA A 34 13.72 -0.50 -14.87
CA ALA A 34 14.77 0.32 -14.24
C ALA A 34 14.74 0.25 -12.71
N ILE A 35 13.65 -0.24 -12.10
CA ILE A 35 13.46 -0.27 -10.65
C ILE A 35 14.15 -1.51 -10.06
N GLU A 36 15.14 -1.28 -9.22
CA GLU A 36 15.91 -2.33 -8.54
C GLU A 36 15.58 -2.41 -7.06
N GLU A 37 15.28 -1.27 -6.44
CA GLU A 37 14.99 -1.15 -5.01
C GLU A 37 13.71 -0.35 -4.78
N VAL A 38 12.94 -0.75 -3.76
CA VAL A 38 11.70 -0.12 -3.33
C VAL A 38 11.83 0.17 -1.84
N GLN A 39 11.76 1.44 -1.46
CA GLN A 39 11.76 1.88 -0.08
C GLN A 39 10.34 2.27 0.34
N TYR A 40 9.85 1.63 1.40
CA TYR A 40 8.53 1.89 1.97
C TYR A 40 8.59 2.97 3.04
N ASP A 41 7.69 3.94 2.95
CA ASP A 41 7.39 4.88 4.03
C ASP A 41 6.24 4.30 4.87
N TRP A 42 6.59 3.46 5.86
CA TRP A 42 5.60 2.82 6.74
C TRP A 42 4.83 3.82 7.59
N ASP A 43 5.42 5.00 7.87
CA ASP A 43 4.76 6.06 8.63
C ASP A 43 3.64 6.73 7.83
N SER A 44 3.71 6.67 6.49
CA SER A 44 2.65 7.15 5.59
C SER A 44 1.39 6.29 5.56
N VAL A 45 1.40 5.10 6.18
CA VAL A 45 0.27 4.18 6.17
C VAL A 45 -0.97 4.83 6.77
N SER A 46 -2.06 4.82 6.01
CA SER A 46 -3.35 5.40 6.42
C SER A 46 -4.52 4.73 5.69
N ILE A 47 -5.71 4.77 6.29
CA ILE A 47 -6.94 4.33 5.61
C ILE A 47 -7.57 5.52 4.89
N SER A 48 -7.99 5.32 3.64
CA SER A 48 -8.90 6.26 2.97
C SER A 48 -10.01 5.54 2.22
N ASP A 49 -11.06 6.28 1.90
CA ASP A 49 -12.09 5.86 0.98
C ASP A 49 -11.64 6.17 -0.46
N SER A 50 -11.94 5.29 -1.42
CA SER A 50 -11.51 5.50 -2.81
C SER A 50 -12.31 6.56 -3.58
N GLY A 51 -13.14 7.37 -2.89
CA GLY A 51 -14.05 8.38 -3.44
C GLY A 51 -15.20 7.83 -4.29
N ALA A 52 -14.90 6.98 -5.27
CA ALA A 52 -15.83 6.47 -6.28
C ALA A 52 -16.47 5.10 -5.96
N PHE A 53 -15.89 4.27 -5.08
CA PHE A 53 -16.32 2.85 -4.92
C PHE A 53 -16.81 2.45 -3.53
N THR A 54 -16.96 3.38 -2.57
CA THR A 54 -17.29 3.10 -1.14
C THR A 54 -16.38 2.07 -0.42
N LYS A 55 -15.41 1.49 -1.12
CA LYS A 55 -14.42 0.57 -0.54
C LYS A 55 -13.31 1.38 0.12
N LYS A 56 -12.99 0.97 1.34
CA LYS A 56 -11.82 1.46 2.08
C LYS A 56 -10.59 0.67 1.66
N GLY A 57 -9.46 1.35 1.69
CA GLY A 57 -8.16 0.75 1.43
C GLY A 57 -7.06 1.45 2.22
N PHE A 58 -5.88 0.84 2.16
CA PHE A 58 -4.66 1.40 2.73
C PHE A 58 -3.94 2.25 1.70
N ASN A 59 -3.52 3.45 2.10
CA ASN A 59 -2.55 4.24 1.36
C ASN A 59 -1.17 3.96 1.90
N ILE A 60 -0.20 3.82 1.01
CA ILE A 60 1.22 3.76 1.37
C ILE A 60 2.05 4.45 0.30
N ARG A 61 3.05 5.22 0.74
CA ARG A 61 4.04 5.82 -0.16
C ARG A 61 5.25 4.92 -0.25
N VAL A 62 5.80 4.83 -1.46
CA VAL A 62 7.10 4.22 -1.69
C VAL A 62 7.95 5.11 -2.57
N ILE A 63 9.26 4.97 -2.43
CA ILE A 63 10.26 5.58 -3.30
C ILE A 63 11.02 4.45 -3.99
N THR A 64 11.23 4.58 -5.29
CA THR A 64 11.93 3.56 -6.09
C THR A 64 13.29 4.06 -6.54
N TYR A 65 14.27 3.16 -6.56
CA TYR A 65 15.65 3.46 -6.93
C TYR A 65 16.16 2.51 -8.02
N ASN A 66 17.11 3.00 -8.81
CA ASN A 66 17.82 2.17 -9.79
C ASN A 66 19.00 1.43 -9.15
N LYS A 67 19.71 0.62 -9.94
CA LYS A 67 20.94 -0.09 -9.50
C LYS A 67 22.05 0.82 -8.96
N TYR A 68 22.01 2.11 -9.26
CA TYR A 68 22.98 3.11 -8.80
C TYR A 68 22.53 3.84 -7.53
N LYS A 69 21.42 3.41 -6.90
CA LYS A 69 20.79 4.05 -5.74
C LYS A 69 20.29 5.48 -6.03
N GLU A 70 20.05 5.79 -7.29
CA GLU A 70 19.45 7.07 -7.69
C GLU A 70 17.93 6.94 -7.63
N LYS A 71 17.27 7.94 -7.03
CA LYS A 71 15.81 8.00 -6.96
C LYS A 71 15.25 8.08 -8.38
N ILE A 72 14.40 7.12 -8.75
CA ILE A 72 13.66 7.11 -10.02
C ILE A 72 12.36 7.88 -9.86
N ASN A 73 11.55 7.51 -8.87
CA ASN A 73 10.18 8.02 -8.74
C ASN A 73 9.61 7.81 -7.32
N GLY A 74 8.54 8.53 -7.02
CA GLY A 74 7.67 8.27 -5.87
C GLY A 74 6.30 7.75 -6.31
N TYR A 75 5.77 6.77 -5.59
CA TYR A 75 4.43 6.22 -5.83
C TYR A 75 3.59 6.29 -4.57
N SER A 76 2.33 6.69 -4.74
CA SER A 76 1.30 6.51 -3.72
C SER A 76 0.41 5.36 -4.17
N PHE A 77 0.39 4.29 -3.38
CA PHE A 77 -0.45 3.12 -3.64
C PHE A 77 -1.69 3.15 -2.78
N PHE A 78 -2.83 2.85 -3.39
CA PHE A 78 -4.08 2.52 -2.74
C PHE A 78 -4.31 1.01 -2.85
N ILE A 79 -4.33 0.33 -1.72
CA ILE A 79 -4.42 -1.13 -1.60
C ILE A 79 -5.75 -1.48 -0.97
N ILE A 80 -6.59 -2.21 -1.70
CA ILE A 80 -7.88 -2.68 -1.20
C ILE A 80 -7.67 -4.10 -0.64
N PRO A 81 -7.82 -4.31 0.67
CA PRO A 81 -7.83 -5.66 1.24
C PRO A 81 -9.20 -6.33 1.11
N LYS A 82 -9.22 -7.65 1.29
CA LYS A 82 -10.44 -8.46 1.50
C LYS A 82 -10.42 -9.13 2.88
N PRO A 83 -11.57 -9.27 3.56
CA PRO A 83 -12.88 -8.70 3.22
C PRO A 83 -12.91 -7.17 3.19
N ASP A 84 -12.18 -6.51 4.08
CA ASP A 84 -12.10 -5.04 4.20
C ASP A 84 -10.90 -4.63 5.08
N VAL A 85 -10.79 -3.33 5.38
CA VAL A 85 -9.71 -2.75 6.20
C VAL A 85 -9.82 -3.05 7.70
N ASP A 86 -11.01 -3.47 8.17
CA ASP A 86 -11.27 -3.78 9.57
C ASP A 86 -10.79 -5.21 9.90
N LYS A 87 -10.78 -6.10 8.90
CA LYS A 87 -10.20 -7.44 9.02
C LYS A 87 -9.48 -7.87 7.74
N PRO A 88 -8.29 -7.31 7.43
CA PRO A 88 -7.60 -7.59 6.19
C PRO A 88 -6.93 -8.96 6.21
N GLU A 89 -7.29 -9.84 5.27
CA GLU A 89 -6.73 -11.20 5.17
C GLU A 89 -5.84 -11.37 3.95
N ARG A 90 -6.16 -10.69 2.85
CA ARG A 90 -5.40 -10.70 1.59
C ARG A 90 -5.61 -9.41 0.80
N ILE A 91 -4.71 -9.14 -0.14
CA ILE A 91 -4.86 -8.03 -1.10
C ILE A 91 -5.87 -8.42 -2.18
N ASP A 92 -6.86 -7.56 -2.42
CA ASP A 92 -7.81 -7.65 -3.55
C ASP A 92 -7.26 -6.92 -4.78
N SER A 93 -6.79 -5.69 -4.59
CA SER A 93 -6.24 -4.87 -5.67
C SER A 93 -5.20 -3.88 -5.18
N ILE A 94 -4.23 -3.58 -6.04
CA ILE A 94 -3.23 -2.53 -5.84
C ILE A 94 -3.37 -1.54 -7.00
N THR A 95 -3.58 -0.27 -6.68
CA THR A 95 -3.61 0.82 -7.65
C THR A 95 -2.57 1.86 -7.25
N GLY A 96 -1.75 2.33 -8.19
CA GLY A 96 -0.68 3.28 -7.87
C GLY A 96 -0.65 4.47 -8.78
N LEU A 97 -0.56 5.66 -8.18
CA LEU A 97 -0.34 6.92 -8.87
C LEU A 97 1.10 7.38 -8.67
N ASN A 98 1.73 7.82 -9.75
CA ASN A 98 3.03 8.49 -9.68
C ASN A 98 2.79 9.90 -9.13
N PHE A 99 3.66 10.35 -8.24
CA PHE A 99 3.71 11.76 -7.87
C PHE A 99 5.08 12.34 -8.27
N PRO A 100 5.10 13.57 -8.81
CA PRO A 100 6.34 14.24 -9.20
C PRO A 100 7.28 14.47 -8.01
#